data_AF-A0A7X0LWJ0-F1
#
_entry.id   AF-A0A7X0LWJ0-F1
#
_cell.length_a   1.000
_cell.length_b   1.000
_cell.length_c   1.000
_cell.angle_alpha   90.00
_cell.angle_beta   90.00
_cell.angle_gamma   90.00
#
_symmetry.space_group_name_H-M   'P 1'
#
loop_
_entity.id
_entity.type
_entity.pdbx_description
1 polymer ?
#
loop_
_entity_poly.entity_id
_entity_poly.type
_entity_poly.pdbx_seq_one_letter_code
_entity_poly.pdbx_strand_id
1 'polypeptide(L)' 'MKVFGVFIFILLLATAQNLLIDMLLGYKFTYAVSHLLNPFWVIEAGEIIMLVFFFLLTIGHQILLIRKNKANKQNGSS' A
#
# COMPACT_ATOMS: atom_id res chain seq x y z
N MET A 1 -1.38 13.05 20.92
CA MET A 1 -0.49 11.97 21.41
C MET A 1 -1.02 10.54 21.21
N LYS A 2 -2.31 10.30 20.93
CA LYS A 2 -2.82 8.95 20.59
C LYS A 2 -2.47 8.50 19.17
N VAL A 3 -2.63 9.40 18.20
CA VAL A 3 -2.35 9.12 16.77
C VAL A 3 -0.88 8.78 16.52
N PHE A 4 0.04 9.44 17.23
CA PHE A 4 1.47 9.17 17.11
C PHE A 4 1.86 7.77 17.62
N GLY A 5 1.27 7.33 18.73
CA GLY A 5 1.48 5.96 19.23
C GLY A 5 0.93 4.90 18.27
N VAL A 6 -0.27 5.12 17.72
CA VAL A 6 -0.86 4.25 16.70
C VAL A 6 0.00 4.20 15.44
N PHE A 7 0.53 5.35 15.01
CA PHE A 7 1.42 5.42 13.85
C PHE A 7 2.69 4.58 14.06
N ILE A 8 3.37 4.74 15.19
CA ILE A 8 4.57 3.95 15.52
C ILE A 8 4.23 2.45 15.58
N PHE A 9 3.11 2.11 16.20
CA PHE A 9 2.68 0.72 16.31
C PHE A 9 2.42 0.06 14.95
N ILE A 10 1.74 0.77 14.04
CA ILE A 10 1.51 0.31 12.67
C ILE A 10 2.83 0.18 11.91
N LEU A 11 3.74 1.14 12.06
CA LEU A 11 5.06 1.09 11.43
C LEU A 11 5.84 -0.16 11.87
N LEU A 12 5.84 -0.46 13.17
CA LEU A 12 6.54 -1.61 13.75
C LEU A 12 5.93 -2.93 13.24
N LEU A 13 4.60 -3.02 13.18
CA LEU A 13 3.90 -4.17 12.60
C LEU A 13 4.22 -4.36 11.12
N ALA A 14 4.24 -3.27 10.33
CA ALA A 14 4.54 -3.34 8.91
C ALA A 14 5.99 -3.80 8.65
N THR A 15 6.95 -3.28 9.42
CA THR A 15 8.35 -3.70 9.36
C THR A 15 8.52 -5.17 9.73
N ALA A 16 7.86 -5.61 10.81
CA ALA A 16 7.89 -7.02 11.24
C ALA A 16 7.29 -7.95 10.18
N GLN A 17 6.16 -7.55 9.58
CA GLN A 17 5.51 -8.32 8.53
C GLN A 17 6.41 -8.50 7.29
N ASN A 18 7.08 -7.44 6.83
CA ASN A 18 8.00 -7.54 5.68
C ASN A 18 9.16 -8.49 5.96
N LEU A 19 9.79 -8.39 7.13
CA LEU A 19 10.86 -9.31 7.53
C LEU A 19 10.38 -10.76 7.58
N LEU A 20 9.18 -11.00 8.12
CA LEU A 20 8.62 -12.34 8.21
C LEU A 20 8.32 -12.92 6.84
N ILE A 21 7.79 -12.13 5.90
CA ILE A 21 7.54 -12.57 4.52
C ILE A 21 8.87 -12.93 3.83
N ASP A 22 9.89 -12.07 3.94
CA ASP A 22 11.22 -12.35 3.39
C ASP A 22 11.82 -13.65 3.97
N MET A 23 11.68 -13.86 5.27
CA MET A 23 12.14 -15.09 5.91
C MET A 23 11.34 -16.33 5.48
N LEU A 24 10.02 -16.20 5.27
CA LEU A 24 9.15 -17.28 4.75
C LEU A 24 9.49 -17.65 3.30
N LEU A 25 9.92 -16.67 2.49
CA LEU A 25 10.42 -16.88 1.14
C LEU A 25 11.84 -17.50 1.12
N GLY A 26 12.47 -17.68 2.28
CA GLY A 26 13.77 -18.32 2.43
C GLY A 26 14.96 -17.37 2.33
N TYR A 27 14.74 -16.05 2.32
CA TYR A 27 15.84 -15.09 2.37
C TYR A 27 16.54 -15.12 3.73
N LYS A 28 17.87 -14.96 3.72
CA LYS A 28 18.63 -14.79 4.96
C LYS A 28 18.26 -13.46 5.61
N PHE A 29 18.31 -13.42 6.94
CA PHE A 29 18.01 -12.22 7.72
C PHE A 29 18.76 -10.96 7.25
N THR A 30 20.03 -11.09 6.87
CA THR A 30 20.83 -9.98 6.32
C THR A 30 20.26 -9.42 5.01
N TYR A 31 19.70 -10.27 4.15
CA TYR A 31 19.04 -9.85 2.91
C TYR A 31 17.68 -9.21 3.20
N ALA A 32 16.88 -9.80 4.09
CA ALA A 32 15.59 -9.22 4.51
C ALA A 32 15.73 -7.80 5.10
N VAL A 33 16.76 -7.57 5.92
CA VAL A 33 17.07 -6.22 6.44
C VAL A 33 17.53 -5.28 5.34
N SER A 34 18.24 -5.78 4.32
CA SER A 34 18.64 -4.95 3.17
C SER A 34 17.45 -4.58 2.27
N HIS A 35 16.45 -5.47 2.14
CA HIS A 35 15.21 -5.19 1.40
C HIS A 35 14.41 -4.06 2.06
N LEU A 36 14.39 -4.01 3.39
CA LEU A 36 13.79 -2.89 4.15
C LEU A 36 14.41 -1.52 3.83
N LEU A 37 15.71 -1.47 3.55
CA LEU A 37 16.42 -0.22 3.24
C LEU A 37 16.22 0.22 1.78
N ASN A 38 16.01 -0.72 0.87
CA ASN A 38 15.80 -0.42 -0.55
C ASN A 38 14.76 -1.34 -1.20
N PRO A 39 13.46 -1.15 -0.88
CA PRO A 39 12.40 -2.04 -1.32
C PRO A 39 12.14 -1.97 -2.82
N PHE A 40 12.40 -0.82 -3.47
CA PHE A 40 12.14 -0.65 -4.90
C PHE A 40 13.18 -1.34 -5.79
N TRP A 41 14.36 -1.65 -5.26
CA TRP A 41 15.41 -2.31 -6.04
C TRP A 41 15.31 -3.83 -6.01
N VAL A 42 14.61 -4.36 -5.00
CA VAL A 42 14.46 -5.80 -4.77
C VAL A 42 13.02 -6.25 -4.97
N ILE A 43 12.20 -5.40 -5.60
CA ILE A 43 10.78 -5.68 -5.81
C ILE A 43 10.61 -6.85 -6.78
N GLU A 44 9.89 -7.87 -6.34
CA GLU A 44 9.56 -9.01 -7.19
C GLU A 44 8.38 -8.69 -8.12
N ALA A 45 8.26 -9.46 -9.21
CA ALA A 45 7.19 -9.26 -10.19
C ALA A 45 5.79 -9.31 -9.55
N GLY A 46 5.58 -10.15 -8.53
CA GLY A 46 4.31 -10.22 -7.80
C GLY A 46 3.98 -8.94 -7.03
N GLU A 47 4.98 -8.33 -6.40
CA GLU A 47 4.84 -7.08 -5.65
C GLU A 47 4.57 -5.89 -6.58
N ILE A 48 5.22 -5.85 -7.75
CA ILE A 48 4.93 -4.86 -8.80
C ILE A 48 3.46 -4.96 -9.24
N ILE A 49 2.98 -6.18 -9.53
CA ILE A 49 1.59 -6.40 -9.94
C ILE A 49 0.63 -5.94 -8.84
N MET A 50 0.93 -6.24 -7.58
CA MET A 50 0.14 -5.79 -6.43
C MET A 50 0.10 -4.26 -6.33
N LEU A 51 1.24 -3.58 -6.45
CA LEU A 51 1.32 -2.12 -6.42
C LEU A 51 0.54 -1.48 -7.57
N VAL A 52 0.70 -1.99 -8.79
CA VAL A 52 -0.04 -1.51 -9.97
C VAL A 52 -1.54 -1.69 -9.77
N PHE A 53 -1.97 -2.83 -9.22
CA PHE A 53 -3.37 -3.10 -8.93
C PHE A 53 -3.94 -2.14 -7.87
N PHE A 54 -3.23 -1.91 -6.76
CA PHE A 54 -3.66 -0.95 -5.75
C PHE A 54 -3.72 0.48 -6.29
N PHE A 55 -2.75 0.86 -7.13
CA PHE A 55 -2.73 2.17 -7.78
C PHE A 55 -3.95 2.36 -8.69
N LEU A 56 -4.24 1.38 -9.54
CA LEU A 56 -5.41 1.38 -10.42
C LEU A 56 -6.73 1.39 -9.64
N LEU A 57 -6.83 0.63 -8.54
CA LEU A 57 -8.01 0.66 -7.67
C LEU A 57 -8.22 2.05 -7.08
N THR A 58 -7.17 2.68 -6.59
CA THR A 58 -7.25 3.99 -5.94
C THR A 58 -7.69 5.07 -6.94
N ILE A 59 -7.08 5.08 -8.13
CA ILE A 59 -7.46 6.00 -9.22
C ILE A 59 -8.88 5.71 -9.71
N GLY A 60 -9.20 4.44 -9.96
CA GLY A 60 -10.53 4.03 -10.41
C GLY A 60 -11.62 4.45 -9.43
N HIS A 61 -11.39 4.27 -8.13
CA HIS A 61 -12.32 4.70 -7.09
C HIS A 61 -12.51 6.22 -7.08
N GLN A 62 -11.43 7.00 -7.19
CA GLN A 62 -11.53 8.46 -7.26
C GLN A 62 -12.30 8.92 -8.51
N ILE A 63 -12.04 8.33 -9.67
CA ILE A 63 -12.75 8.66 -10.92
C ILE A 63 -14.25 8.35 -10.80
N LEU A 64 -14.61 7.19 -10.23
CA LEU A 64 -16.01 6.80 -10.00
C LEU A 64 -16.72 7.77 -9.05
N LEU A 65 -16.07 8.18 -7.95
CA LEU A 65 -16.62 9.17 -7.03
C LEU A 65 -16.84 10.52 -7.72
N ILE A 66 -15.89 10.99 -8.52
CA ILE A 66 -16.01 12.25 -9.28
C ILE A 66 -17.17 12.17 -10.26
N ARG A 67 -17.29 11.07 -11.03
CA ARG A 67 -18.40 10.86 -11.96
C ARG A 67 -19.76 10.83 -11.26
N LYS A 68 -19.87 10.09 -10.15
CA LYS A 68 -21.09 10.00 -9.34
C LYS A 68 -21.49 11.37 -8.78
N ASN A 69 -20.54 12.14 -8.26
CA ASN A 69 -20.79 13.49 -7.75
C ASN A 69 -21.24 14.46 -8.86
N LYS A 70 -20.70 14.33 -10.08
CA LYS A 70 -21.11 15.14 -11.23
C LYS A 70 -22.54 14.82 -11.69
N ALA A 71 -22.91 13.54 -11.70
CA ALA A 71 -24.27 13.10 -12.03
C ALA A 71 -25.31 13.57 -10.99
N ASN A 72 -24.99 13.49 -9.69
CA ASN A 72 -25.87 13.99 -8.63
C ASN A 72 -26.06 15.52 -8.69
N LYS A 73 -25.04 16.28 -9.11
CA LYS A 73 -25.19 17.74 -9.30
C LYS A 73 -26.09 18.12 -10.48
N GLN A 74 -26.17 17.29 -11.53
CA GLN A 74 -27.08 17.52 -12.65
C GLN A 74 -28.54 17.16 -12.33
N ASN A 75 -28.76 16.13 -11.48
CA ASN A 75 -30.11 15.72 -11.10
C ASN A 75 -30.73 16.55 -9.95
N GLY A 76 -29.93 17.39 -9.28
CA GLY A 76 -30.37 18.26 -8.17
C GLY A 76 -30.69 19.70 -8.58
N SER A 77 -30.70 20.02 -9.88
CA SER A 77 -31.15 21.30 -10.41
C SER A 77 -32.52 21.15 -11.09
N SER A 78 -33.57 21.06 -10.29
CA SER A 78 -34.95 21.34 -10.68
C SER A 78 -35.60 22.17 -9.59
#